data_AF-T1IZJ9-F1
#
_entry.id   AF-T1IZJ9-F1
#
_cell.length_a   1.000
_cell.length_b   1.000
_cell.length_c   1.000
_cell.angle_alpha   90.00
_cell.angle_beta   90.00
_cell.angle_gamma   90.00
#
_symmetry.space_group_name_H-M   'P 1'
#
loop_
_entity.id
_entity.type
_entity.pdbx_description
1 polymer ?
#
loop_
_entity_poly.entity_id
_entity_poly.type
_entity_poly.pdbx_seq_one_letter_code
_entity_poly.pdbx_strand_id
1 'polypeptide(L)'
;MSKKLGRYPAFCNRLVLELKLPPQDSYYKLRHIIEEINGLLSTYSEESDTVSPLLGNVCFASSQYNMCFTLKSFANIYSQSHGGRINANEFARRLWGDIYFNNNTRKFTKKPPHATSRRSFVEFILEPLYKLFAQVVGDVESSLPRILDELGVHLSKEEMKMNIRPLLRLISSRFLGDFNG
;
A
#
# COMPACT_ATOMS: atom_id res chain seq x y z
N MET A 1 0.30 -29.03 14.87
CA MET A 1 0.68 -27.78 15.56
C MET A 1 0.98 -26.71 14.51
N SER A 2 -0.01 -25.90 14.15
CA SER A 2 0.17 -24.83 13.16
C SER A 2 0.81 -23.62 13.86
N LYS A 3 2.09 -23.35 13.58
CA LYS A 3 2.77 -22.12 14.02
C LYS A 3 2.06 -20.92 13.37
N LYS A 4 1.34 -20.13 14.18
CA LYS A 4 0.82 -18.82 13.77
C LYS A 4 2.02 -17.92 13.48
N LEU A 5 2.30 -17.70 12.20
CA LEU A 5 3.29 -16.73 11.74
C LEU A 5 2.83 -15.34 12.23
N GLY A 6 3.54 -14.79 13.21
CA GLY A 6 3.26 -13.48 13.79
C GLY A 6 3.36 -12.41 12.70
N ARG A 7 2.22 -11.84 12.31
CA ARG A 7 2.18 -10.68 11.41
C ARG A 7 2.29 -9.43 12.27
N TYR A 8 3.33 -8.64 12.05
CA TYR A 8 3.54 -7.39 12.78
C TYR A 8 2.89 -6.24 11.99
N PRO A 9 1.89 -5.54 12.55
CA PRO A 9 1.29 -4.38 11.90
C PRO A 9 2.26 -3.19 11.92
N ALA A 10 2.71 -2.76 10.74
CA ALA A 10 3.34 -1.45 10.57
C ALA A 10 2.23 -0.40 10.55
N PHE A 11 2.11 0.37 11.63
CA PHE A 11 1.05 1.34 11.82
C PHE A 11 1.21 2.53 10.86
N CYS A 12 0.37 2.57 9.81
CA CYS A 12 0.20 3.70 8.87
C CYS A 12 -0.84 4.72 9.39
N ASN A 13 -1.01 4.86 10.71
CA ASN A 13 -2.16 5.54 11.29
C ASN A 13 -2.17 7.08 11.17
N ARG A 14 -1.09 7.73 10.69
CA ARG A 14 -0.98 9.20 10.75
C ARG A 14 -0.38 9.89 9.52
N LEU A 15 0.12 9.14 8.54
CA LEU A 15 1.00 9.70 7.50
C LEU A 15 0.26 10.54 6.45
N VAL A 16 -0.95 10.13 6.06
CA VAL A 16 -1.54 10.64 4.81
C VAL A 16 -2.42 11.89 5.01
N LEU A 17 -3.27 11.94 6.06
CA LEU A 17 -4.16 13.09 6.27
C LEU A 17 -3.75 14.02 7.44
N GLU A 18 -3.00 13.54 8.44
CA GLU A 18 -2.57 14.40 9.56
C GLU A 18 -1.18 15.00 9.35
N LEU A 19 -0.27 14.31 8.67
CA LEU A 19 1.13 14.74 8.52
C LEU A 19 1.45 15.38 7.15
N LYS A 20 0.56 15.29 6.14
CA LYS A 20 0.77 15.80 4.77
C LYS A 20 2.16 15.48 4.20
N LEU A 21 2.74 14.34 4.59
CA LEU A 21 4.09 14.01 4.14
C LEU A 21 4.06 13.64 2.66
N PRO A 22 5.06 14.04 1.87
CA PRO A 22 5.22 13.51 0.53
C PRO A 22 5.24 11.97 0.53
N PRO A 23 4.72 11.31 -0.52
CA PRO A 23 4.72 9.84 -0.62
C PRO A 23 6.11 9.21 -0.41
N GLN A 24 7.16 9.90 -0.87
CA GLN A 24 8.54 9.45 -0.70
C GLN A 24 9.00 9.47 0.77
N ASP A 25 8.65 10.51 1.52
CA ASP A 25 9.01 10.64 2.94
C ASP A 25 8.23 9.65 3.80
N SER A 26 6.97 9.40 3.43
CA SER A 26 6.15 8.35 4.05
C SER A 26 6.79 6.97 3.89
N TYR A 27 7.34 6.66 2.71
CA TYR A 27 8.08 5.41 2.50
C TYR A 27 9.33 5.32 3.38
N TYR A 28 10.12 6.39 3.47
CA TYR A 28 11.31 6.41 4.32
C TYR A 28 10.97 6.20 5.80
N LYS A 29 9.87 6.81 6.27
CA LYS A 29 9.38 6.62 7.63
C LYS A 29 8.94 5.18 7.88
N LEU A 30 8.22 4.55 6.95
CA LEU A 30 7.84 3.13 7.06
C LEU A 30 9.06 2.22 7.08
N ARG A 31 10.05 2.47 6.22
CA ARG A 31 11.32 1.73 6.22
C ARG A 31 12.05 1.87 7.54
N HIS A 32 12.13 3.09 8.07
CA HIS A 32 12.78 3.36 9.36
C HIS A 32 12.11 2.59 10.50
N ILE A 33 10.78 2.60 10.58
CA ILE A 33 10.03 1.83 11.59
C ILE A 33 10.36 0.33 11.52
N ILE A 34 10.45 -0.23 10.31
CA ILE A 34 10.79 -1.65 10.13
C ILE A 34 12.24 -1.92 10.56
N GLU A 35 13.16 -1.00 10.28
CA GLU A 35 14.55 -1.08 10.71
C GLU A 35 14.70 -1.00 12.24
N GLU A 36 13.94 -0.12 12.90
CA GLU A 36 13.88 -0.02 14.36
C GLU A 36 13.38 -1.32 14.98
N ILE A 37 12.29 -1.90 14.44
CA ILE A 37 11.76 -3.19 14.91
C ILE A 37 12.82 -4.30 14.74
N ASN A 38 13.51 -4.34 13.60
CA ASN A 38 14.59 -5.30 13.37
C ASN A 38 15.76 -5.10 14.34
N GLY A 39 16.13 -3.85 14.65
CA GLY A 39 17.16 -3.53 15.63
C GLY A 39 16.78 -4.03 17.03
N LEU A 40 15.54 -3.81 17.45
CA LEU A 40 15.03 -4.33 18.72
C LEU A 40 15.02 -5.87 18.74
N LEU A 41 14.55 -6.52 17.68
CA LEU A 41 14.55 -7.99 17.61
C LEU A 41 15.96 -8.55 17.67
N SER A 42 16.94 -7.94 16.98
CA SER A 42 18.34 -8.38 17.07
C SER A 42 18.95 -8.22 18.47
N THR A 43 18.39 -7.35 19.31
CA THR A 43 18.85 -7.12 20.68
C THR A 43 18.23 -8.10 21.68
N TYR A 44 16.96 -8.48 21.47
CA TYR A 44 16.17 -9.25 22.44
C TYR A 44 15.85 -10.69 22.01
N SER A 45 16.10 -11.07 20.75
CA SER A 45 15.87 -12.41 20.22
C SER A 45 17.19 -13.09 19.86
N GLU A 46 17.39 -14.30 20.36
CA GLU A 46 18.52 -15.17 19.94
C GLU A 46 18.26 -15.80 18.56
N GLU A 47 16.99 -15.91 18.15
CA GLU A 47 16.61 -16.37 16.82
C GLU A 47 16.71 -15.21 15.80
N SER A 48 17.26 -15.50 14.61
CA SER A 48 17.45 -14.57 13.49
C SER A 48 16.14 -14.17 12.78
N ASP A 49 15.10 -13.87 13.56
CA ASP A 49 13.80 -13.44 13.05
C ASP A 49 13.90 -12.01 12.53
N THR A 50 13.98 -11.90 11.21
CA THR A 50 14.00 -10.61 10.51
C THR A 50 12.61 -10.28 9.98
N VAL A 51 12.15 -9.06 10.24
CA VAL A 51 10.89 -8.53 9.73
C VAL A 51 11.11 -7.76 8.44
N SER A 52 10.41 -8.15 7.39
CA SER A 52 10.48 -7.48 6.10
C SER A 52 9.17 -7.66 5.33
N PRO A 53 8.61 -6.60 4.74
CA PRO A 53 7.43 -6.71 3.89
C PRO A 53 7.58 -7.71 2.74
N LEU A 54 8.80 -7.93 2.26
CA LEU A 54 9.12 -8.91 1.22
C LEU A 54 8.95 -10.37 1.69
N LEU A 55 9.12 -10.63 2.99
CA LEU A 55 8.89 -11.95 3.61
C LEU A 55 7.40 -12.19 3.91
N GLY A 56 6.56 -11.18 3.80
CA GLY A 56 5.14 -11.26 4.10
C GLY A 56 4.81 -11.30 5.59
N ASN A 57 5.78 -11.03 6.47
CA ASN A 57 5.58 -10.91 7.92
C ASN A 57 5.25 -9.48 8.39
N VAL A 58 5.28 -8.49 7.49
CA VAL A 58 4.79 -7.12 7.72
C VAL A 58 3.49 -6.89 6.95
N CYS A 59 2.48 -6.34 7.62
CA CYS A 59 1.32 -5.74 6.97
C CYS A 59 1.27 -4.24 7.23
N PHE A 60 0.75 -3.48 6.26
CA PHE A 60 0.50 -2.06 6.37
C PHE A 60 -0.98 -1.85 6.68
N ALA A 61 -1.28 -1.18 7.79
CA ALA A 61 -2.65 -0.97 8.21
C ALA A 61 -2.92 0.45 8.72
N SER A 62 -4.13 0.93 8.47
CA SER A 62 -4.68 2.17 9.01
C SER A 62 -6.08 1.92 9.56
N SER A 63 -6.23 2.00 10.88
CA SER A 63 -7.50 1.78 11.57
C SER A 63 -8.52 2.89 11.28
N GLN A 64 -8.03 4.11 11.00
CA GLN A 64 -8.88 5.26 10.69
C GLN A 64 -9.62 5.10 9.36
N TYR A 65 -8.97 4.48 8.36
CA TYR A 65 -9.54 4.27 7.02
C TYR A 65 -9.98 2.83 6.77
N ASN A 66 -9.92 1.96 7.79
CA ASN A 66 -10.17 0.53 7.66
C ASN A 66 -9.36 -0.13 6.53
N MET A 67 -8.08 0.22 6.45
CA MET A 67 -7.17 -0.30 5.44
C MET A 67 -6.23 -1.31 6.09
N CYS A 68 -6.06 -2.47 5.46
CA CYS A 68 -5.02 -3.42 5.82
C CYS A 68 -4.57 -4.16 4.56
N PHE A 69 -3.27 -4.15 4.27
CA PHE A 69 -2.74 -4.86 3.12
C PHE A 69 -1.30 -5.34 3.36
N THR A 70 -0.93 -6.40 2.66
CA THR A 70 0.47 -6.81 2.46
C THR A 70 0.87 -6.51 1.02
N LEU A 71 2.16 -6.60 0.70
CA LEU A 71 2.59 -6.49 -0.70
C LEU A 71 1.88 -7.51 -1.61
N LYS A 72 1.62 -8.71 -1.09
CA LYS A 72 0.97 -9.80 -1.82
C LYS A 72 -0.52 -9.52 -2.06
N SER A 73 -1.25 -9.07 -1.04
CA SER A 73 -2.68 -8.75 -1.22
C SER A 73 -2.85 -7.60 -2.22
N PHE A 74 -2.00 -6.58 -2.13
CA PHE A 74 -2.02 -5.47 -3.08
C PHE A 74 -1.62 -5.89 -4.50
N ALA A 75 -0.62 -6.76 -4.64
CA ALA A 75 -0.25 -7.35 -5.93
C ALA A 75 -1.36 -8.20 -6.56
N ASN A 76 -2.16 -8.89 -5.74
CA ASN A 76 -3.32 -9.64 -6.24
C ASN A 76 -4.39 -8.70 -6.84
N ILE A 77 -4.64 -7.55 -6.20
CA ILE A 77 -5.55 -6.53 -6.75
C ILE A 77 -5.07 -6.12 -8.15
N TYR A 78 -3.78 -5.78 -8.30
CA TYR A 78 -3.21 -5.44 -9.60
C TYR A 78 -3.30 -6.57 -10.64
N SER A 79 -3.08 -7.81 -10.21
CA SER A 79 -3.20 -8.98 -11.08
C SER A 79 -4.63 -9.13 -11.61
N GLN A 80 -5.64 -8.98 -10.74
CA GLN A 80 -7.05 -9.05 -11.10
C GLN A 80 -7.46 -7.90 -12.03
N SER A 81 -7.10 -6.66 -11.72
CA SER A 81 -7.40 -5.48 -12.55
C SER A 81 -6.79 -5.56 -13.96
N HIS A 82 -5.67 -6.28 -14.12
CA HIS A 82 -4.99 -6.47 -15.41
C HIS A 82 -5.29 -7.84 -16.06
N GLY A 83 -6.40 -8.49 -15.68
CA GLY A 83 -6.87 -9.72 -16.31
C GLY A 83 -5.94 -10.94 -16.10
N GLY A 84 -5.26 -11.01 -14.96
CA GLY A 84 -4.40 -12.14 -14.57
C GLY A 84 -3.04 -12.19 -15.28
N ARG A 85 -2.70 -11.19 -16.10
CA ARG A 85 -1.42 -11.14 -16.85
C ARG A 85 -0.20 -10.89 -15.97
N ILE A 86 -0.40 -10.38 -14.76
CA ILE A 86 0.67 -10.05 -13.82
C ILE A 86 0.74 -11.15 -12.76
N ASN A 87 1.90 -11.80 -12.61
CA ASN A 87 2.12 -12.73 -11.51
C ASN A 87 2.25 -11.97 -10.19
N ALA A 88 1.24 -12.09 -9.33
CA ALA A 88 1.15 -11.33 -8.08
C ALA A 88 2.33 -11.63 -7.11
N ASN A 89 2.81 -12.87 -7.04
CA ASN A 89 3.92 -13.21 -6.16
C ASN A 89 5.23 -12.55 -6.62
N GLU A 90 5.49 -12.58 -7.93
CA GLU A 90 6.68 -11.92 -8.46
C GLU A 90 6.59 -10.39 -8.37
N PHE A 91 5.39 -9.83 -8.61
CA PHE A 91 5.16 -8.40 -8.49
C PHE A 91 5.35 -7.95 -7.04
N ALA A 92 4.78 -8.66 -6.07
CA ALA A 92 4.94 -8.37 -4.64
C ALA A 92 6.40 -8.29 -4.20
N ARG A 93 7.26 -9.19 -4.70
CA ARG A 93 8.71 -9.17 -4.41
C ARG A 93 9.44 -7.94 -4.97
N ARG A 94 8.83 -7.24 -5.93
CA ARG A 94 9.39 -6.04 -6.57
C ARG A 94 8.78 -4.74 -6.03
N LEU A 95 7.76 -4.83 -5.17
CA LEU A 95 7.06 -3.66 -4.63
C LEU A 95 7.78 -3.00 -3.45
N TRP A 96 8.80 -3.60 -2.86
CA TRP A 96 9.49 -3.05 -1.68
C TRP A 96 11.02 -3.01 -1.84
N GLY A 97 11.65 -2.04 -1.18
CA GLY A 97 13.09 -1.79 -1.24
C GLY A 97 13.48 -0.80 -2.33
N ASP A 98 14.78 -0.72 -2.62
CA ASP A 98 15.33 0.12 -3.70
C ASP A 98 15.13 -0.52 -5.07
N ILE A 99 13.86 -0.72 -5.42
CA ILE A 99 13.41 -1.22 -6.71
C ILE A 99 12.60 -0.11 -7.37
N TYR A 100 12.91 0.17 -8.63
CA TYR A 100 12.34 1.23 -9.43
C TYR A 100 11.68 0.62 -10.68
N PHE A 101 10.62 1.24 -11.18
CA PHE A 101 9.99 0.82 -12.42
C PHE A 101 10.39 1.75 -13.57
N ASN A 102 10.81 1.16 -14.67
CA ASN A 102 11.12 1.91 -15.89
C ASN A 102 9.91 1.83 -16.84
N ASN A 103 9.23 2.97 -17.02
CA ASN A 103 8.04 3.08 -17.87
C ASN A 103 8.33 2.76 -19.35
N ASN A 104 9.54 3.07 -19.84
CA ASN A 104 9.92 2.82 -21.23
C ASN A 104 10.16 1.32 -21.49
N THR A 105 10.89 0.65 -20.60
CA THR A 105 11.23 -0.76 -20.79
C THR A 105 10.23 -1.72 -20.15
N ARG A 106 9.27 -1.21 -19.37
CA ARG A 106 8.29 -1.98 -18.57
C ARG A 106 8.95 -3.00 -17.65
N LYS A 107 10.12 -2.66 -17.09
CA LYS A 107 10.95 -3.56 -16.26
C LYS A 107 11.29 -2.89 -14.93
N PHE A 108 11.47 -3.73 -13.91
CA PHE A 108 11.97 -3.31 -12.61
C PHE A 108 13.50 -3.32 -12.59
N THR A 109 14.10 -2.26 -12.04
CA THR A 109 15.54 -2.08 -11.92
C THR A 109 15.92 -1.74 -10.49
N LYS A 110 17.12 -2.16 -10.04
CA LYS A 110 17.66 -1.77 -8.72
C LYS A 110 18.32 -0.39 -8.73
N LYS A 111 18.66 0.11 -9.91
CA LYS A 111 19.19 1.45 -10.11
C LYS A 111 18.05 2.37 -10.56
N PRO A 112 17.97 3.59 -10.03
CA PRO A 112 16.98 4.56 -10.49
C PRO A 112 17.25 4.89 -11.97
N PRO A 113 16.27 4.74 -12.88
CA PRO A 113 16.47 5.04 -14.31
C PRO A 113 16.70 6.54 -14.57
N HIS A 114 16.15 7.40 -13.71
CA HIS A 114 16.30 8.86 -13.72
C HIS A 114 16.44 9.38 -12.28
N ALA A 115 17.04 10.56 -12.09
CA ALA A 115 17.24 11.15 -10.76
C ALA A 115 15.94 11.38 -9.96
N THR A 116 14.81 11.56 -10.66
CA THR A 116 13.48 11.76 -10.09
C THR A 116 12.66 10.46 -9.97
N SER A 117 13.27 9.30 -10.25
CA SER A 117 12.57 8.02 -10.24
C SER A 117 12.14 7.67 -8.82
N ARG A 118 10.88 7.26 -8.69
CA ARG A 118 10.30 6.87 -7.42
C ARG A 118 10.46 5.37 -7.22
N ARG A 119 10.50 4.95 -5.96
CA ARG A 119 10.51 3.52 -5.63
C ARG A 119 9.18 2.91 -6.08
N SER A 120 9.22 1.62 -6.39
CA SER A 120 8.04 0.85 -6.80
C SER A 120 6.95 0.90 -5.73
N PHE A 121 7.30 0.87 -4.44
CA PHE A 121 6.33 1.05 -3.36
C PHE A 121 5.62 2.41 -3.45
N VAL A 122 6.37 3.47 -3.74
CA VAL A 122 5.83 4.82 -3.82
C VAL A 122 4.92 4.94 -5.05
N GLU A 123 5.39 4.50 -6.20
CA GLU A 123 4.67 4.63 -7.48
C GLU A 123 3.42 3.76 -7.56
N PHE A 124 3.48 2.51 -7.11
CA PHE A 124 2.37 1.57 -7.25
C PHE A 124 1.45 1.49 -6.03
N ILE A 125 1.91 1.84 -4.82
CA ILE A 125 1.10 1.75 -3.60
C ILE A 125 0.77 3.13 -3.07
N LEU A 126 1.77 3.92 -2.67
CA LEU A 126 1.49 5.19 -2.00
C LEU A 126 0.82 6.21 -2.92
N GLU A 127 1.26 6.35 -4.17
CA GLU A 127 0.67 7.32 -5.09
C GLU A 127 -0.81 7.08 -5.38
N PRO A 128 -1.27 5.86 -5.74
CA PRO A 128 -2.70 5.58 -5.89
C PRO A 128 -3.50 5.89 -4.62
N LEU A 129 -2.96 5.54 -3.44
CA LEU A 129 -3.61 5.85 -2.17
C LEU A 129 -3.72 7.36 -1.96
N TYR A 130 -2.63 8.11 -2.13
CA TYR A 130 -2.62 9.57 -1.99
C TYR A 130 -3.56 10.26 -3.00
N LYS A 131 -3.61 9.78 -4.25
CA LYS A 131 -4.56 10.27 -5.26
C LYS A 131 -5.99 10.02 -4.81
N LEU A 132 -6.31 8.82 -4.30
CA LEU A 132 -7.64 8.51 -3.77
C LEU A 132 -8.01 9.47 -2.62
N PHE A 133 -7.11 9.66 -1.65
CA PHE A 133 -7.35 10.59 -0.54
C PHE A 133 -7.55 12.03 -1.02
N ALA A 134 -6.70 12.52 -1.91
CA ALA A 134 -6.78 13.87 -2.45
C ALA A 134 -8.08 14.12 -3.21
N GLN A 135 -8.60 13.11 -3.91
CA GLN A 135 -9.82 13.22 -4.71
C GLN A 135 -11.07 13.26 -3.83
N VAL A 136 -11.12 12.42 -2.79
CA VAL A 136 -12.26 12.43 -1.86
C VAL A 136 -12.26 13.69 -0.96
N VAL A 137 -11.09 14.28 -0.69
CA VAL A 137 -10.98 15.53 0.09
C VAL A 137 -11.17 16.78 -0.78
N GLY A 138 -10.72 16.74 -2.03
CA GLY A 138 -10.56 17.91 -2.90
C GLY A 138 -11.81 18.32 -3.68
N ASP A 139 -12.55 17.38 -4.25
CA ASP A 139 -13.88 17.64 -4.85
C ASP A 139 -14.55 16.33 -5.29
N VAL A 140 -15.78 16.07 -4.82
CA VAL A 140 -16.38 14.72 -4.79
C VAL A 140 -17.14 14.35 -6.08
N GLU A 141 -17.50 15.30 -6.94
CA GLU A 141 -18.57 15.05 -7.91
C GLU A 141 -18.14 14.66 -9.33
N SER A 142 -17.02 15.15 -9.88
CA SER A 142 -16.73 14.96 -11.31
C SER A 142 -15.70 13.86 -11.63
N SER A 143 -14.63 13.74 -10.85
CA SER A 143 -13.52 12.81 -11.13
C SER A 143 -13.53 11.55 -10.26
N LEU A 144 -14.21 11.58 -9.10
CA LEU A 144 -14.27 10.42 -8.20
C LEU A 144 -14.88 9.18 -8.86
N PRO A 145 -16.00 9.25 -9.63
CA PRO A 145 -16.57 8.06 -10.26
C PRO A 145 -15.60 7.36 -11.22
N ARG A 146 -14.79 8.13 -11.96
CA ARG A 146 -13.79 7.58 -12.88
C ARG A 146 -12.68 6.84 -12.13
N ILE A 147 -12.21 7.39 -11.02
CA ILE A 147 -11.16 6.76 -10.21
C ILE A 147 -11.70 5.50 -9.54
N LEU A 148 -12.95 5.53 -9.07
CA LEU A 148 -13.61 4.35 -8.51
C LEU A 148 -13.72 3.23 -9.55
N ASP A 149 -14.05 3.56 -10.80
CA ASP A 149 -14.08 2.60 -11.91
C ASP A 149 -12.69 2.02 -12.23
N GLU A 150 -11.65 2.87 -12.29
CA GLU A 150 -10.25 2.42 -12.46
C GLU A 150 -9.77 1.50 -11.33
N LEU A 151 -10.30 1.71 -10.11
CA LEU A 151 -10.01 0.87 -8.94
C LEU A 151 -10.94 -0.35 -8.82
N GLY A 152 -11.95 -0.49 -9.69
CA GLY A 152 -12.95 -1.55 -9.63
C GLY A 152 -13.89 -1.46 -8.43
N VAL A 153 -14.08 -0.27 -7.86
CA VAL A 153 -14.97 -0.02 -6.72
C VAL A 153 -16.27 0.60 -7.21
N HIS A 154 -17.40 -0.01 -6.84
CA HIS A 154 -18.72 0.55 -7.14
C HIS A 154 -19.37 1.09 -5.86
N LEU A 155 -19.87 2.33 -5.93
CA LEU A 155 -20.63 2.99 -4.88
C LEU A 155 -22.02 3.36 -5.39
N SER A 156 -23.01 3.26 -4.51
CA SER A 156 -24.35 3.79 -4.73
C SER A 156 -24.39 5.32 -4.65
N LYS A 157 -25.45 5.91 -5.19
CA LYS A 157 -25.69 7.37 -5.13
C LYS A 157 -25.83 7.89 -3.70
N GLU A 158 -26.26 7.05 -2.75
CA GLU A 158 -26.38 7.42 -1.34
C GLU A 158 -25.02 7.38 -0.64
N GLU A 159 -24.20 6.36 -0.94
CA GLU A 159 -22.83 6.26 -0.42
C GLU A 159 -21.95 7.42 -0.87
N MET A 160 -22.10 7.90 -2.12
CA MET A 160 -21.38 9.08 -2.61
C MET A 160 -21.70 10.38 -1.85
N LYS A 161 -22.86 10.45 -1.18
CA LYS A 161 -23.27 11.62 -0.37
C LYS A 161 -22.73 11.60 1.06
N MET A 162 -22.01 10.54 1.44
CA MET A 162 -21.42 10.43 2.77
C MET A 162 -20.34 11.51 2.98
N ASN A 163 -20.14 11.89 4.24
CA ASN A 163 -19.02 12.74 4.64
C ASN A 163 -17.67 12.11 4.22
N ILE A 164 -16.66 12.94 3.98
CA ILE A 164 -15.33 12.57 3.50
C ILE A 164 -14.73 11.37 4.28
N ARG A 165 -14.79 11.40 5.62
CA ARG A 165 -14.21 10.34 6.48
C ARG A 165 -14.89 8.98 6.31
N PRO A 166 -16.22 8.84 6.49
CA PRO A 166 -16.91 7.57 6.25
C PRO A 166 -16.82 7.11 4.79
N LEU A 167 -16.85 8.03 3.83
CA LEU A 167 -16.69 7.71 2.41
C LEU A 167 -15.31 7.08 2.12
N LEU A 168 -14.23 7.68 2.64
CA LEU A 168 -12.89 7.11 2.53
C LEU A 168 -12.77 5.71 3.14
N ARG A 169 -13.39 5.50 4.30
CA ARG A 169 -13.42 4.18 4.95
C ARG A 169 -14.12 3.15 4.09
N LEU A 170 -15.27 3.52 3.52
CA LEU A 170 -16.06 2.65 2.66
C LEU A 170 -15.30 2.27 1.38
N ILE A 171 -14.74 3.26 0.67
CA ILE A 171 -13.97 3.02 -0.57
C ILE A 171 -12.76 2.14 -0.28
N SER A 172 -12.01 2.47 0.78
CA SER A 172 -10.82 1.72 1.17
C SER A 172 -11.14 0.26 1.51
N SER A 173 -12.26 0.03 2.21
CA SER A 173 -12.73 -1.31 2.56
C SER A 173 -13.19 -2.10 1.33
N ARG A 174 -13.82 -1.46 0.34
CA ARG A 174 -14.22 -2.10 -0.91
C ARG A 174 -13.02 -2.40 -1.82
N PHE A 175 -12.06 -1.47 -1.89
CA PHE A 175 -10.88 -1.59 -2.72
C PHE A 175 -9.93 -2.69 -2.25
N LEU A 176 -9.64 -2.73 -0.95
CA LEU A 176 -8.75 -3.75 -0.37
C LEU A 176 -9.49 -5.06 -0.08
N GLY A 177 -10.82 -5.03 -0.04
CA GLY A 177 -11.69 -6.17 0.27
C GLY A 177 -11.55 -6.66 1.71
N ASP A 178 -12.15 -7.82 1.98
CA ASP A 178 -11.84 -8.57 3.19
C ASP A 178 -10.39 -9.06 3.10
N PHE A 179 -9.64 -8.92 4.19
CA PHE A 179 -8.23 -9.28 4.27
C PHE A 179 -8.02 -10.78 3.99
N ASN A 180 -7.89 -11.16 2.72
CA ASN A 180 -7.65 -12.52 2.26
C ASN A 180 -6.14 -12.82 2.19
N GLY A 181 -5.44 -12.46 3.27
CA GLY A 181 -4.01 -12.72 3.45
C GLY A 181 -3.76 -13.96 4.27
#